data_AF-A0AA86T453-F1
#
_entry.id   AF-A0AA86T453-F1
#
_cell.length_a   1.000
_cell.length_b   1.000
_cell.length_c   1.000
_cell.angle_alpha   90.00
_cell.angle_beta   90.00
_cell.angle_gamma   90.00
#
_symmetry.space_group_name_H-M   'P 1'
#
loop_
_entity.id
_entity.type
_entity.pdbx_description
1 polymer ?
#
loop_
_entity_poly.entity_id
_entity_poly.type
_entity_poly.pdbx_seq_one_letter_code
_entity_poly.pdbx_strand_id
1 'polypeptide(L)'
;MLLQYNPVYKKEPVLVHDGKPLAESLVILEYIDETWKQNPLLPDDPYEKAKARFWSSYVDEKKAAQDAREILKTLEVEEIVGINLIDKVLMTKLDSWFDDFLEVPVIKECMPPRDKLLNHNKAFHRILTSAST
;
A
#
# COMPACT_ATOMS: atom_id res chain seq x y z
N MET A 1 16.72 16.76 -4.64
CA MET A 1 16.81 15.45 -5.32
C MET A 1 15.47 15.04 -5.94
N LEU A 2 14.37 14.95 -5.18
CA LEU A 2 13.05 14.56 -5.73
C LEU A 2 12.55 15.42 -6.89
N LEU A 3 12.67 16.75 -6.78
CA LEU A 3 12.23 17.68 -7.84
C LEU A 3 13.02 17.55 -9.14
N GLN A 4 14.24 16.99 -9.10
CA GLN A 4 15.04 16.74 -10.30
C GLN A 4 14.53 15.52 -11.07
N TYR A 5 14.09 14.48 -10.34
CA TYR A 5 13.73 13.19 -10.93
C TYR A 5 12.23 12.99 -11.13
N ASN A 6 11.37 13.65 -10.33
CA ASN A 6 9.92 13.67 -10.51
C ASN A 6 9.37 15.11 -10.36
N PRO A 7 9.65 16.00 -11.34
CA PRO A 7 9.21 17.39 -11.28
C PRO A 7 7.67 17.53 -11.40
N VAL A 8 6.99 16.54 -11.99
CA VAL A 8 5.55 16.56 -12.26
C VAL A 8 4.76 16.34 -10.99
N TYR A 9 4.90 15.17 -10.37
CA TYR A 9 4.07 14.80 -9.22
C TYR A 9 4.71 15.17 -7.89
N LYS A 10 6.04 15.34 -7.85
CA LYS A 10 6.80 15.68 -6.64
C LYS A 10 6.53 14.70 -5.50
N LYS A 11 6.35 13.42 -5.86
CA LYS A 11 6.04 12.32 -4.96
C LYS A 11 7.06 11.21 -5.10
N GLU A 12 7.30 10.54 -3.98
CA GLU A 12 8.00 9.27 -3.90
C GLU A 12 7.00 8.10 -4.01
N PRO A 13 7.45 6.88 -4.40
CA PRO A 13 8.81 6.51 -4.79
C PRO A 13 9.22 6.98 -6.20
N VAL A 14 10.54 7.04 -6.43
CA VAL A 14 11.16 7.23 -7.76
C VAL A 14 12.34 6.24 -7.89
N LEU A 15 12.31 5.39 -8.92
CA LEU A 15 13.42 4.51 -9.27
C LEU A 15 14.33 5.21 -10.27
N VAL A 16 15.65 5.13 -10.09
CA VAL A 16 16.62 5.63 -11.09
C VAL A 16 17.49 4.46 -11.53
N HIS A 17 17.34 4.04 -12.79
CA HIS A 17 18.13 2.96 -13.39
C HIS A 17 18.89 3.53 -14.60
N ASP A 18 20.22 3.38 -14.63
CA ASP A 18 21.10 3.96 -15.66
C ASP A 18 20.90 5.46 -15.89
N GLY A 19 20.72 6.21 -14.80
CA GLY A 19 20.49 7.66 -14.84
C GLY A 19 19.09 8.07 -15.34
N LYS A 20 18.21 7.11 -15.64
CA LYS A 20 16.84 7.36 -16.11
C LYS A 20 15.87 7.23 -14.95
N PRO A 21 15.18 8.32 -14.55
CA PRO A 21 14.18 8.26 -13.50
C PRO A 21 12.85 7.68 -14.00
N LEU A 22 12.19 6.93 -13.13
CA LEU A 22 10.85 6.37 -13.31
C LEU A 22 10.05 6.60 -12.03
N ALA A 23 8.88 7.22 -12.16
CA ALA A 23 7.95 7.50 -11.06
C ALA A 23 6.72 6.58 -11.15
N GLU A 24 5.87 6.65 -10.12
CA GLU A 24 4.66 5.81 -9.91
C GLU A 24 5.00 4.37 -9.48
N SER A 25 4.50 3.96 -8.32
CA SER A 25 4.85 2.68 -7.69
C SER A 25 4.48 1.47 -8.56
N LEU A 26 3.28 1.44 -9.13
CA LEU A 26 2.86 0.34 -10.00
C LEU A 26 3.69 0.26 -11.29
N VAL A 27 4.02 1.42 -11.88
CA VAL A 27 4.87 1.49 -13.09
C VAL A 27 6.29 1.02 -12.77
N ILE A 28 6.83 1.39 -11.61
CA ILE A 28 8.14 0.92 -11.13
C ILE A 28 8.13 -0.61 -10.96
N LEU A 29 7.08 -1.19 -10.39
CA LEU A 29 6.97 -2.64 -10.22
C LEU A 29 6.90 -3.38 -11.56
N GLU A 30 6.15 -2.86 -12.53
CA GLU A 30 6.11 -3.44 -13.88
C GLU A 30 7.48 -3.37 -14.56
N TYR A 31 8.19 -2.24 -14.45
CA TYR A 31 9.53 -2.11 -14.98
C TYR A 31 10.52 -3.10 -14.35
N ILE A 32 10.44 -3.31 -13.04
CA ILE A 32 11.27 -4.29 -12.33
C ILE A 32 10.98 -5.71 -12.85
N ASP A 33 9.70 -6.09 -12.94
CA ASP A 33 9.27 -7.40 -13.44
C ASP A 33 9.74 -7.63 -14.89
N GLU A 34 9.76 -6.58 -15.71
CA GLU A 34 10.22 -6.63 -17.10
C GLU A 34 11.74 -6.68 -17.26
N THR A 35 12.48 -6.07 -16.33
CA THR A 35 13.94 -5.94 -16.43
C THR A 35 14.68 -7.14 -15.82
N TRP A 36 14.23 -7.66 -14.67
CA TRP A 36 14.91 -8.74 -13.93
C TRP A 36 14.08 -10.02 -13.88
N LYS A 37 14.23 -10.88 -14.89
CA LYS A 37 13.43 -12.10 -15.09
C LYS A 37 13.76 -13.27 -14.15
N GLN A 38 14.82 -13.16 -13.35
CA GLN A 38 15.26 -14.24 -12.45
C GLN A 38 14.32 -14.43 -11.26
N ASN A 39 13.55 -13.40 -10.91
CA ASN A 39 12.59 -13.43 -9.81
C ASN A 39 11.34 -12.64 -10.19
N PRO A 40 10.47 -13.20 -11.04
CA PRO A 40 9.28 -12.50 -11.52
C PRO A 40 8.36 -12.15 -10.36
N LEU A 41 7.87 -10.92 -10.35
CA LEU A 41 6.89 -10.42 -9.39
C LEU A 41 5.48 -10.88 -9.79
N LEU A 42 5.24 -11.03 -11.09
CA LEU A 42 3.93 -11.42 -11.63
C LEU A 42 3.93 -12.89 -12.09
N PRO A 43 2.78 -13.58 -12.01
CA PRO A 43 2.62 -14.90 -12.60
C PRO A 43 2.92 -14.90 -14.10
N ASP A 44 3.48 -15.99 -14.62
CA ASP A 44 3.71 -16.12 -16.07
C ASP A 44 2.41 -16.28 -16.87
N ASP A 45 1.43 -16.98 -16.30
CA ASP A 45 0.12 -17.19 -16.93
C ASP A 45 -0.58 -15.84 -17.21
N PRO A 46 -1.04 -15.59 -18.45
CA PRO A 46 -1.64 -14.31 -18.81
C PRO A 46 -2.88 -13.94 -18.00
N TYR A 47 -3.70 -14.92 -17.61
CA TYR A 47 -4.93 -14.68 -16.87
C TYR A 47 -4.63 -14.35 -15.40
N GLU A 48 -3.75 -15.12 -14.75
CA GLU A 48 -3.29 -14.83 -13.40
C GLU A 48 -2.58 -13.48 -13.30
N LYS A 49 -1.76 -13.14 -14.30
CA LYS A 49 -1.13 -11.81 -14.44
C LYS A 49 -2.16 -10.70 -14.55
N ALA A 50 -3.21 -10.90 -15.36
CA ALA A 50 -4.30 -9.93 -15.51
C ALA A 50 -5.07 -9.74 -14.19
N LYS A 51 -5.33 -10.82 -13.44
CA LYS A 51 -5.95 -10.74 -12.11
C LYS A 51 -5.09 -9.98 -11.10
N ALA A 52 -3.78 -10.23 -11.07
CA ALA A 52 -2.86 -9.50 -10.20
C ALA A 52 -2.90 -7.98 -10.50
N ARG A 53 -2.83 -7.60 -11.79
CA ARG A 53 -2.94 -6.20 -12.22
C ARG A 53 -4.28 -5.56 -11.87
N PHE A 54 -5.38 -6.29 -12.02
CA PHE A 54 -6.71 -5.81 -11.64
C PHE A 54 -6.76 -5.42 -10.16
N TRP A 55 -6.31 -6.31 -9.26
CA TRP A 55 -6.33 -6.03 -7.83
C TRP A 55 -5.39 -4.87 -7.45
N SER A 56 -4.21 -4.79 -8.05
CA SER A 56 -3.29 -3.66 -7.84
C SER A 56 -3.91 -2.32 -8.27
N SER A 57 -4.54 -2.26 -9.45
CA SER A 57 -5.23 -1.05 -9.93
C SER A 57 -6.41 -0.69 -9.03
N TYR A 58 -7.20 -1.69 -8.62
CA TYR A 58 -8.36 -1.47 -7.74
C TYR A 58 -7.95 -0.82 -6.41
N VAL A 59 -6.86 -1.29 -5.79
CA VAL A 59 -6.34 -0.73 -4.54
C VAL A 59 -5.74 0.66 -4.76
N ASP A 60 -5.07 0.92 -5.88
CA ASP A 60 -4.47 2.23 -6.18
C ASP A 60 -5.55 3.30 -6.45
N GLU A 61 -6.59 2.94 -7.21
CA GLU A 61 -7.75 3.80 -7.50
C GLU A 61 -8.56 4.10 -6.24
N LYS A 62 -8.70 3.11 -5.35
CA LYS A 62 -9.25 3.30 -4.01
C LYS A 62 -8.21 3.97 -3.12
N LYS A 63 -8.04 5.28 -3.31
CA LYS A 63 -7.15 6.11 -2.48
C LYS A 63 -7.28 5.74 -1.01
N ALA A 64 -6.18 5.34 -0.38
CA ALA A 64 -6.11 4.96 1.04
C ALA A 64 -6.75 5.97 2.02
N ALA A 65 -6.86 7.25 1.64
CA ALA A 65 -7.56 8.28 2.43
C ALA A 65 -9.10 8.18 2.36
N GLN A 66 -9.66 7.69 1.25
CA GLN A 66 -11.09 7.41 1.12
C GLN A 66 -11.43 6.16 1.93
N ASP A 67 -10.62 5.11 1.81
CA ASP A 67 -10.80 3.86 2.55
C ASP A 67 -10.59 4.07 4.06
N ALA A 68 -9.58 4.83 4.49
CA ALA A 68 -9.41 5.16 5.91
C ALA A 68 -10.59 5.98 6.47
N ARG A 69 -11.19 6.88 5.68
CA ARG A 69 -12.38 7.64 6.10
C ARG A 69 -13.62 6.78 6.18
N GLU A 70 -13.84 5.89 5.22
CA GLU A 70 -14.98 4.98 5.25
C GLU A 70 -14.80 3.90 6.34
N ILE A 71 -13.57 3.41 6.58
CA ILE A 71 -13.23 2.55 7.72
C ILE A 71 -13.49 3.29 9.04
N LEU A 72 -13.03 4.54 9.19
CA LEU A 72 -13.27 5.33 10.41
C LEU A 72 -14.76 5.57 10.65
N LYS A 73 -15.52 5.93 9.60
CA LYS A 73 -16.99 6.03 9.68
C LYS A 73 -17.65 4.71 10.05
N THR A 74 -17.14 3.60 9.52
CA THR A 74 -17.67 2.27 9.83
C THR A 74 -17.42 1.96 11.32
N LEU A 75 -16.23 2.23 11.84
CA LEU A 75 -15.89 2.05 13.27
C LEU A 75 -16.75 2.93 14.20
N GLU A 76 -17.05 4.18 13.83
CA GLU A 76 -17.99 5.04 14.57
C GLU A 76 -19.41 4.45 14.59
N VAL A 77 -19.85 3.87 13.48
CA VAL A 77 -21.16 3.17 13.38
C VAL A 77 -21.16 1.88 14.20
N GLU A 78 -20.05 1.15 14.29
CA GLU A 78 -19.91 -0.05 15.14
C GLU A 78 -20.07 0.28 16.63
N GLU A 79 -19.51 1.40 17.10
CA GLU A 79 -19.67 1.86 18.49
C GLU A 79 -21.12 2.26 18.82
N ILE A 80 -21.85 2.80 17.83
CA ILE A 80 -23.26 3.21 17.97
C ILE A 80 -24.22 2.01 17.89
N VAL A 81 -23.95 1.05 17.00
CA VAL A 81 -24.91 -0.01 16.64
C VAL A 81 -24.56 -1.36 17.32
N GLY A 82 -23.35 -1.52 17.86
CA GLY A 82 -22.92 -2.74 18.55
C GLY A 82 -22.79 -3.97 17.63
N ILE A 83 -22.72 -3.77 16.32
CA ILE A 83 -22.58 -4.81 15.30
C ILE A 83 -21.21 -4.66 14.65
N ASN A 84 -20.41 -5.74 14.67
CA ASN A 84 -19.12 -5.81 13.96
C ASN A 84 -19.39 -6.05 12.47
N LEU A 85 -19.21 -5.03 11.63
CA LEU A 85 -19.58 -5.05 10.21
C LEU A 85 -18.54 -5.78 9.35
N ILE A 86 -17.34 -6.00 9.90
CA ILE A 86 -16.31 -6.79 9.26
C ILE A 86 -16.32 -8.17 9.90
N ASP A 87 -16.83 -9.17 9.17
CA ASP A 87 -16.93 -10.54 9.67
C ASP A 87 -15.60 -10.95 10.33
N LYS A 88 -15.68 -11.40 11.58
CA LYS A 88 -14.54 -11.88 12.36
C LYS A 88 -13.70 -12.88 11.55
N VAL A 89 -14.33 -13.68 10.69
CA VAL A 89 -13.65 -14.64 9.80
C VAL A 89 -12.83 -13.94 8.72
N LEU A 90 -13.34 -12.87 8.10
CA LEU A 90 -12.60 -12.09 7.11
C LEU A 90 -11.40 -11.40 7.74
N MET A 91 -11.56 -10.81 8.93
CA MET A 91 -10.45 -10.21 9.67
C MET A 91 -9.41 -11.25 10.08
N THR A 92 -9.84 -12.41 10.58
CA THR A 92 -8.89 -13.48 10.95
C THR A 92 -8.05 -13.96 9.76
N LYS A 93 -8.65 -14.08 8.57
CA LYS A 93 -7.89 -14.46 7.35
C LYS A 93 -6.93 -13.37 6.90
N LEU A 94 -7.37 -12.11 6.98
CA LEU A 94 -6.53 -10.97 6.61
C LEU A 94 -5.34 -10.83 7.58
N ASP A 95 -5.58 -10.99 8.88
CA ASP A 95 -4.54 -10.96 9.91
C ASP A 95 -3.48 -12.04 9.67
N SER A 96 -3.92 -13.29 9.43
CA SER A 96 -3.01 -14.38 9.10
C SER A 96 -2.21 -14.10 7.83
N TRP A 97 -2.85 -13.55 6.80
CA TRP A 97 -2.16 -13.18 5.57
C TRP A 97 -1.14 -12.07 5.81
N PHE A 98 -1.43 -11.07 6.65
CA PHE A 98 -0.49 -10.01 7.01
C PHE A 98 0.72 -10.56 7.76
N ASP A 99 0.50 -11.48 8.71
CA ASP A 99 1.58 -12.13 9.44
C ASP A 99 2.51 -12.88 8.47
N ASP A 100 1.94 -13.65 7.53
CA ASP A 100 2.72 -14.36 6.50
C ASP A 100 3.45 -13.38 5.56
N PHE A 101 2.80 -12.29 5.16
CA PHE A 101 3.36 -11.27 4.28
C PHE A 101 4.57 -10.57 4.91
N LEU A 102 4.52 -10.25 6.21
CA LEU A 102 5.61 -9.58 6.92
C LEU A 102 6.84 -10.49 7.11
N GLU A 103 6.66 -11.81 7.03
CA GLU A 103 7.74 -12.77 7.11
C GLU A 103 8.43 -13.03 5.77
N VAL A 104 7.92 -12.48 4.65
CA VAL A 104 8.62 -12.51 3.36
C VAL A 104 9.95 -11.73 3.51
N PRO A 105 11.13 -12.33 3.21
CA PRO A 105 12.43 -11.73 3.53
C PRO A 105 12.62 -10.30 3.02
N VAL A 106 12.28 -10.05 1.75
CA VAL A 106 12.41 -8.72 1.15
C VAL A 106 11.44 -7.70 1.78
N ILE A 107 10.26 -8.13 2.23
CA ILE A 107 9.31 -7.27 2.93
C ILE A 107 9.87 -6.93 4.32
N LYS A 108 10.34 -7.94 5.05
CA LYS A 108 10.90 -7.79 6.39
C LYS A 108 12.08 -6.82 6.43
N GLU A 109 12.94 -6.86 5.41
CA GLU A 109 14.06 -5.93 5.25
C GLU A 109 13.61 -4.49 4.94
N CYS A 110 12.51 -4.33 4.20
CA CYS A 110 11.92 -3.03 3.86
C CYS A 110 11.08 -2.42 4.98
N MET A 111 10.64 -3.22 5.97
CA MET A 111 9.74 -2.75 7.01
C MET A 111 10.45 -1.80 7.99
N PRO A 112 9.91 -0.58 8.23
CA PRO A 112 10.48 0.30 9.23
C PRO A 112 10.29 -0.27 10.64
N PRO A 113 11.16 0.11 11.60
CA PRO A 113 10.97 -0.21 13.01
C PRO A 113 9.56 0.17 13.50
N ARG A 114 8.95 -0.71 14.29
CA ARG A 114 7.55 -0.58 14.75
C ARG A 114 7.28 0.74 15.48
N ASP A 115 8.23 1.20 16.29
CA ASP A 115 8.17 2.48 16.99
C ASP A 115 8.13 3.67 16.04
N LYS A 116 8.92 3.64 14.95
CA LYS A 116 8.90 4.67 13.90
C LYS A 116 7.58 4.69 13.15
N LEU A 117 7.05 3.51 12.78
CA LEU A 117 5.72 3.39 12.16
C LEU A 117 4.63 3.97 13.06
N LEU A 118 4.63 3.61 14.34
CA LEU A 118 3.66 4.10 15.31
C LEU A 118 3.71 5.62 15.45
N ASN A 119 4.92 6.19 15.51
CA ASN A 119 5.10 7.64 15.59
C ASN A 119 4.64 8.36 14.32
N HIS A 120 4.93 7.80 13.15
CA HIS A 120 4.44 8.31 11.87
C HIS A 120 2.90 8.31 11.82
N ASN A 121 2.26 7.19 12.19
CA ASN A 121 0.81 7.06 12.18
C ASN A 121 0.13 8.00 13.17
N LYS A 122 0.70 8.20 14.37
CA LYS A 122 0.21 9.20 15.33
C LYS A 122 0.30 10.62 14.77
N ALA A 123 1.39 10.96 14.08
CA ALA A 123 1.54 12.27 13.45
C ALA A 123 0.53 12.47 12.32
N PHE A 124 0.34 11.45 11.47
CA PHE A 124 -0.62 11.46 10.38
C PHE A 124 -2.07 11.58 10.89
N HIS A 125 -2.44 10.82 11.92
CA HIS A 125 -3.75 10.93 12.57
C HIS A 125 -4.00 12.35 13.09
N ARG A 126 -3.02 12.96 13.78
CA ARG A 126 -3.16 14.34 14.28
C ARG A 126 -3.45 15.33 13.15
N ILE A 127 -2.74 15.22 12.02
CA ILE A 127 -2.94 16.07 10.84
C ILE A 127 -4.38 15.92 10.30
N LEU A 128 -4.85 14.68 10.17
CA LEU A 128 -6.21 14.41 9.70
C LEU A 128 -7.28 15.00 10.65
N THR A 129 -7.11 14.84 11.96
CA THR A 129 -8.09 15.34 12.94
C THR A 129 -8.04 16.85 13.14
N SER A 130 -6.87 17.49 13.01
CA SER A 130 -6.75 18.95 13.11
C SER A 130 -7.30 19.70 11.90
N ALA A 131 -7.42 19.02 10.74
CA ALA A 131 -7.97 19.60 9.52
C ALA A 131 -9.52 19.57 9.49
N SER A 132 -10.15 19.02 10.53
CA SER A 132 -11.62 18.88 10.66
C SER A 132 -12.25 19.83 11.69
N THR A 133 -11.47 20.74 12.26
CA THR A 133 -11.90 21.86 13.13
C THR A 133 -11.60 23.19 12.47
#